data_AF-A0A3D8P2B0-F1
#
_entry.id   AF-A0A3D8P2B0-F1
#
_cell.length_a   1.000
_cell.length_b   1.000
_cell.length_c   1.000
_cell.angle_alpha   90.00
_cell.angle_beta   90.00
_cell.angle_gamma   90.00
#
_symmetry.space_group_name_H-M   'P 1'
#
loop_
_entity.id
_entity.type
_entity.pdbx_description
1 polymer ?
#
loop_
_entity_poly.entity_id
_entity_poly.type
_entity_poly.pdbx_seq_one_letter_code
_entity_poly.pdbx_strand_id
1 'polypeptide(L)'
;EVCVLDQDGTELAHFRIPHTCHGLETLKKQLLRYVTSPEEAPCFLETSQGLLVQFLLEAGFPVYPLNPKVVDYRRKPSGAKSDT
;
A
#
# COMPACT_ATOMS: atom_id res chain seq x y z
N GLU A 1 4.81 5.16 0.42
CA GLU A 1 5.48 3.95 -0.08
C GLU A 1 4.42 2.88 -0.30
N VAL A 2 4.73 1.82 -1.04
CA VAL A 2 3.81 0.71 -1.33
C VAL A 2 4.51 -0.58 -0.99
N CYS A 3 3.88 -1.39 -0.14
CA CYS A 3 4.33 -2.73 0.23
C CYS A 3 3.27 -3.73 -0.26
N VAL A 4 3.71 -4.78 -0.95
CA VAL A 4 2.89 -5.89 -1.40
C VAL A 4 3.24 -7.09 -0.55
N LEU A 5 2.24 -7.66 0.10
CA LEU A 5 2.37 -8.83 0.96
C LEU A 5 1.66 -10.02 0.33
N ASP A 6 2.16 -11.22 0.55
CA ASP A 6 1.39 -12.44 0.33
C ASP A 6 0.36 -12.67 1.46
N GLN A 7 -0.41 -13.75 1.34
CA GLN A 7 -1.41 -14.16 2.31
C GLN A 7 -0.84 -14.51 3.70
N ASP A 8 0.44 -14.88 3.77
CA ASP A 8 1.16 -15.23 5.00
C ASP A 8 1.83 -13.98 5.64
N GLY A 9 1.73 -12.82 4.99
CA GLY A 9 2.32 -11.56 5.42
C GLY A 9 3.78 -11.38 5.01
N THR A 10 4.29 -12.21 4.11
CA THR A 10 5.64 -12.08 3.56
C THR A 10 5.68 -10.96 2.52
N GLU A 11 6.70 -10.10 2.60
CA GLU A 11 6.89 -9.03 1.61
C GLU A 11 7.32 -9.61 0.25
N LEU A 12 6.47 -9.41 -0.76
CA LEU A 12 6.73 -9.76 -2.15
C LEU A 12 7.40 -8.61 -2.90
N ALA A 13 7.07 -7.37 -2.54
CA ALA A 13 7.68 -6.18 -3.11
C ALA A 13 7.50 -4.95 -2.21
N HIS A 14 8.49 -4.07 -2.25
CA HIS A 14 8.43 -2.76 -1.65
C HIS A 14 8.97 -1.71 -2.63
N PHE A 15 8.15 -0.71 -2.95
CA PHE A 15 8.51 0.33 -3.92
C PHE A 15 7.81 1.66 -3.63
N ARG A 16 8.31 2.72 -4.25
CA ARG A 16 7.71 4.05 -4.18
C ARG A 16 7.18 4.46 -5.55
N ILE A 17 5.97 4.97 -5.57
CA ILE A 17 5.37 5.60 -6.75
C ILE A 17 5.25 7.11 -6.51
N PRO A 18 5.44 7.94 -7.54
CA PRO A 18 5.06 9.34 -7.46
C PRO A 18 3.53 9.46 -7.44
N HIS A 19 3.00 10.44 -6.70
CA HIS A 19 1.56 10.73 -6.66
C HIS A 19 1.12 11.50 -7.91
N THR A 20 1.28 10.86 -9.07
CA THR A 20 0.96 11.39 -10.41
C THR A 20 0.18 10.32 -11.17
N CYS A 21 -0.56 10.69 -12.21
CA CYS A 21 -1.31 9.72 -13.02
C CYS A 21 -0.41 8.59 -13.55
N HIS A 22 0.81 8.91 -13.99
CA HIS A 22 1.78 7.91 -14.44
C HIS A 22 2.21 6.95 -13.32
N GLY A 23 2.41 7.48 -12.11
CA GLY A 23 2.72 6.66 -10.94
C GLY A 23 1.58 5.72 -10.53
N LEU A 24 0.34 6.18 -10.64
CA LEU A 24 -0.86 5.38 -10.37
C LEU A 24 -1.06 4.25 -11.40
N GLU A 25 -0.84 4.53 -12.68
CA GLU A 25 -0.83 3.50 -13.72
C GLU A 25 0.27 2.46 -13.50
N THR A 26 1.45 2.91 -13.05
CA THR A 26 2.54 2.01 -12.69
C THR A 26 2.16 1.13 -11.49
N LEU A 27 1.50 1.69 -10.48
CA LEU A 27 0.97 0.93 -9.35
C LEU A 27 0.01 -0.17 -9.81
N LYS A 28 -1.00 0.19 -10.60
CA LYS A 28 -1.99 -0.77 -11.13
C LYS A 28 -1.31 -1.92 -11.86
N LYS A 29 -0.37 -1.61 -12.76
CA LYS A 29 0.40 -2.63 -13.51
C LYS A 29 1.20 -3.54 -12.59
N GLN A 30 1.78 -3.03 -11.51
CA GLN A 30 2.50 -3.86 -10.55
C GLN A 30 1.55 -4.78 -9.78
N LEU A 31 0.42 -4.26 -9.28
CA LEU A 31 -0.56 -5.07 -8.53
C LEU A 31 -1.11 -6.23 -9.36
N LEU A 32 -1.44 -5.99 -10.62
CA LEU A 32 -1.94 -7.01 -11.56
C LEU A 32 -0.93 -8.12 -11.89
N ARG A 33 0.33 -8.02 -11.45
CA ARG A 33 1.30 -9.12 -11.59
C ARG A 33 1.12 -10.19 -10.52
N TYR A 34 0.44 -9.86 -9.42
CA TYR A 34 0.29 -10.74 -8.25
C TYR A 34 -1.10 -11.36 -8.15
N VAL A 35 -2.08 -10.84 -8.90
CA VAL A 35 -3.48 -11.27 -8.85
C VAL A 35 -4.06 -11.45 -10.24
N THR A 36 -5.05 -12.32 -10.38
CA THR A 36 -5.75 -12.53 -11.65
C THR A 36 -6.82 -11.45 -11.86
N SER A 37 -7.54 -11.11 -10.80
CA SER A 37 -8.55 -10.04 -10.78
C SER A 37 -8.23 -8.96 -9.75
N PRO A 38 -8.57 -7.67 -10.01
CA PRO A 38 -8.36 -6.57 -9.05
C PRO A 38 -9.01 -6.79 -7.68
N GLU A 39 -10.14 -7.51 -7.65
CA GLU A 39 -10.88 -7.85 -6.42
C GLU A 39 -10.10 -8.74 -5.44
N GLU A 40 -9.09 -9.47 -5.92
CA GLU A 40 -8.23 -10.33 -5.11
C GLU A 40 -7.09 -9.56 -4.40
N ALA A 41 -6.90 -8.27 -4.71
CA ALA A 41 -5.84 -7.43 -4.14
C ALA A 41 -6.40 -6.35 -3.20
N PRO A 42 -6.70 -6.70 -1.93
CA PRO A 42 -7.18 -5.73 -0.95
C PRO A 42 -6.10 -4.68 -0.63
N CYS A 43 -6.43 -3.42 -0.84
CA CYS A 43 -5.54 -2.28 -0.67
C CYS A 43 -5.81 -1.58 0.67
N PHE A 44 -4.85 -1.66 1.58
CA PHE A 44 -4.93 -1.00 2.88
C PHE A 44 -4.18 0.35 2.84
N LEU A 45 -4.88 1.45 3.10
CA LEU A 45 -4.33 2.80 2.90
C LEU A 45 -4.42 3.64 4.16
N GLU A 46 -3.32 4.32 4.52
CA GLU A 46 -3.37 5.41 5.49
C GLU A 46 -4.14 6.59 4.85
N THR A 47 -5.20 7.03 5.54
CA THR A 47 -6.43 7.67 5.04
C THR A 47 -6.30 9.02 4.30
N SER A 48 -5.10 9.53 4.04
CA SER A 48 -4.88 10.89 3.53
C SER A 48 -4.74 11.03 2.00
N GLN A 49 -4.96 9.97 1.21
CA GLN A 49 -4.72 10.00 -0.24
C GLN A 49 -5.98 9.86 -1.11
N GLY A 50 -6.83 10.89 -1.15
CA GLY A 50 -8.10 10.86 -1.90
C GLY A 50 -7.97 10.49 -3.39
N LEU A 51 -6.93 10.97 -4.08
CA LEU A 51 -6.68 10.63 -5.49
C LEU A 51 -6.34 9.15 -5.71
N LEU A 52 -5.54 8.57 -4.81
CA LEU A 52 -5.14 7.17 -4.86
C LEU A 52 -6.33 6.26 -4.55
N VAL A 53 -7.12 6.61 -3.53
CA VAL A 53 -8.34 5.89 -3.16
C VAL A 53 -9.30 5.84 -4.35
N GLN A 54 -9.59 6.98 -4.97
CA GLN A 54 -10.48 7.03 -6.13
C GLN A 54 -9.95 6.16 -7.27
N PHE A 55 -8.66 6.29 -7.59
CA PHE A 55 -8.04 5.52 -8.67
C PHE A 55 -8.14 3.99 -8.45
N LEU A 56 -7.90 3.52 -7.22
CA LEU A 56 -7.97 2.09 -6.90
C LEU A 56 -9.41 1.57 -6.98
N LEU A 57 -10.39 2.34 -6.49
CA LEU A 57 -11.80 1.98 -6.59
C LEU A 57 -12.27 1.91 -8.04
N GLU A 58 -11.93 2.91 -8.87
CA GLU A 58 -12.25 2.93 -10.30
C GLU A 58 -11.58 1.76 -11.06
N ALA A 59 -10.41 1.33 -10.62
CA ALA A 59 -9.71 0.18 -11.18
C ALA A 59 -10.20 -1.19 -10.66
N GLY A 60 -11.18 -1.20 -9.73
CA GLY A 60 -11.80 -2.41 -9.19
C GLY A 60 -11.10 -3.01 -7.96
N PHE A 61 -10.13 -2.33 -7.37
CA PHE A 61 -9.45 -2.80 -6.17
C PHE A 61 -10.27 -2.49 -4.91
N PRO A 62 -10.45 -3.46 -3.99
CA PRO A 62 -11.04 -3.20 -2.68
C PRO A 62 -10.13 -2.29 -1.86
N VAL A 63 -10.66 -1.19 -1.33
CA VAL A 63 -9.89 -0.23 -0.53
C VAL A 63 -10.37 -0.23 0.91
N TYR A 64 -9.44 -0.42 1.85
CA TYR A 64 -9.69 -0.41 3.28
C TYR A 64 -8.91 0.73 3.96
N PRO A 65 -9.58 1.68 4.63
CA PRO A 65 -8.90 2.72 5.37
C PRO A 65 -8.18 2.11 6.58
N LEU A 66 -6.88 2.35 6.69
CA LEU A 66 -6.11 2.08 7.91
C LEU A 66 -6.27 3.25 8.87
N ASN A 67 -6.66 2.93 10.10
CA ASN A 67 -6.60 3.88 11.20
C ASN A 67 -5.12 4.11 11.54
N PRO A 68 -4.59 5.34 11.45
CA PRO A 68 -3.19 5.63 11.73
C PRO A 68 -2.75 5.21 13.14
N LYS A 69 -3.69 5.16 14.10
CA LYS A 69 -3.41 4.67 15.47
C LYS A 69 -3.06 3.17 15.54
N VAL A 70 -3.45 2.38 14.53
CA VAL A 70 -3.18 0.93 14.47
C VAL A 70 -1.84 0.64 13.77
N VAL A 71 -1.40 1.52 12.87
CA VAL A 71 -0.12 1.41 12.16
C VAL A 71 1.05 1.74 13.08
N ASP A 72 0.88 2.67 14.03
CA ASP A 72 1.91 3.05 15.00
C ASP A 72 2.44 1.86 15.81
N TYR A 73 1.59 0.90 16.13
CA TYR A 73 1.99 -0.33 16.83
C TYR A 73 2.81 -1.31 15.97
N ARG A 74 2.65 -1.27 14.63
CA ARG A 74 3.37 -2.17 13.69
C ARG A 74 4.65 -1.56 13.13
N ARG A 75 4.85 -0.25 13.25
CA ARG A 75 6.18 0.34 13.00
C ARG A 75 7.09 -0.15 14.13
N LYS A 76 8.03 -1.03 13.82
CA LYS A 76 9.15 -1.30 14.73
C LYS A 76 9.74 0.07 15.09
N PRO A 77 9.99 0.38 16.38
CA PRO A 77 10.67 1.61 16.71
C PRO A 77 11.98 1.61 15.94
N SER A 78 12.18 2.62 15.07
CA SER A 78 13.51 2.88 14.52
C SER A 78 14.42 2.96 15.72
N GLY A 79 15.39 2.03 15.78
CA GLY A 79 16.35 1.98 16.87
C GLY A 79 17.24 3.22 16.81
N ALA A 80 16.76 4.34 17.33
CA ALA A 80 17.59 5.43 17.79
C ALA A 80 18.12 5.01 19.17
N LYS A 81 19.09 4.09 19.16
CA LYS A 81 20.08 4.05 20.24
C LYS A 81 21.16 5.04 19.84
N SER A 82 21.22 6.17 20.52
CA SER A 82 22.47 6.90 20.72
C SER A 82 22.49 7.28 22.19
N ASP A 83 23.26 6.49 22.93
CA ASP A 83 23.75 6.78 24.26
C ASP A 83 24.80 7.89 24.09
N THR A 84 24.52 9.08 24.63
CA THR A 84 25.47 10.09 25.14
C THR A 84 24.66 11.18 25.84
#